data_AF-A0A7W8SG31-F1
#
_entry.id   AF-A0A7W8SG31-F1
#
_cell.length_a   1.000
_cell.length_b   1.000
_cell.length_c   1.000
_cell.angle_alpha   90.00
_cell.angle_beta   90.00
_cell.angle_gamma   90.00
#
_symmetry.space_group_name_H-M   'P 1'
#
loop_
_entity.id
_entity.type
_entity.pdbx_description
1 polymer ?
#
loop_
_entity_poly.entity_id
_entity_poly.type
_entity_poly.pdbx_seq_one_letter_code
_entity_poly.pdbx_strand_id
1 'polypeptide(L)'
;MLPDARALDALDTAALDAPADPDGVLRPDGPVGWLTAQIDADRARGTFGRWARSTVVDEHTGTPVLDRAVLAWLQRRAGLPVEFPGTDAGLAHVYGYLLSTAATPFGLKRDRWTGGALEPALGLEPGHLLPWRRPGGRTLLERVTDVVVPLLADPPAGALLVRDDPVPGTADALRTVVHRAQGVGGGALVYGLVGPGGTRPVTVFPVDASPRWLRETGSLLPAPRYNVLLG
;
A
#
# COMPACT_ATOMS: atom_id res chain seq x y z
N MET A 1 13.59 -6.21 -15.51
CA MET A 1 13.70 -7.57 -14.95
C MET A 1 12.27 -8.08 -14.78
N LEU A 2 11.91 -9.22 -15.37
CA LEU A 2 10.54 -9.76 -15.27
C LEU A 2 10.27 -10.28 -13.84
N PRO A 3 9.01 -10.24 -13.37
CA PRO A 3 8.66 -10.83 -12.08
C PRO A 3 8.95 -12.34 -12.09
N ASP A 4 9.35 -12.86 -10.93
CA ASP A 4 9.66 -14.29 -10.75
C ASP A 4 8.36 -15.09 -10.77
N ALA A 5 8.11 -15.82 -11.85
CA ALA A 5 6.88 -16.59 -12.04
C ALA A 5 6.63 -17.58 -10.89
N ARG A 6 7.68 -18.19 -10.33
CA ARG A 6 7.53 -19.11 -9.19
C ARG A 6 7.10 -18.39 -7.92
N ALA A 7 7.61 -17.18 -7.70
CA ALA A 7 7.22 -16.37 -6.55
C ALA A 7 5.77 -15.89 -6.67
N LEU A 8 5.32 -15.57 -7.89
CA LEU A 8 3.93 -15.24 -8.18
C LEU A 8 3.00 -16.44 -7.94
N ASP A 9 3.32 -17.60 -8.50
CA ASP A 9 2.52 -18.82 -8.33
C ASP A 9 2.39 -19.19 -6.84
N ALA A 10 3.49 -19.12 -6.09
CA ALA A 10 3.48 -19.37 -4.65
C ALA A 10 2.60 -18.36 -3.88
N LEU A 11 2.61 -17.08 -4.29
CA LEU A 11 1.76 -16.06 -3.70
C LEU A 11 0.28 -16.26 -4.04
N ASP A 12 -0.02 -16.71 -5.26
CA ASP A 12 -1.38 -17.01 -5.69
C ASP A 12 -1.96 -18.20 -4.91
N THR A 13 -1.21 -19.29 -4.78
CA THR A 13 -1.59 -20.43 -3.92
C THR A 13 -1.78 -19.98 -2.48
N ALA A 14 -0.84 -19.21 -1.92
CA ALA A 14 -0.95 -18.74 -0.54
C ALA A 14 -2.18 -17.85 -0.31
N ALA A 15 -2.50 -16.96 -1.27
CA ALA A 15 -3.67 -16.09 -1.16
C ALA A 15 -5.01 -16.85 -1.21
N LEU A 16 -5.06 -17.98 -1.92
CA LEU A 16 -6.24 -18.84 -2.00
C LEU A 16 -6.42 -19.71 -0.75
N ASP A 17 -5.32 -20.22 -0.19
CA ASP A 17 -5.37 -21.20 0.90
C ASP A 17 -5.35 -20.56 2.30
N ALA A 18 -4.75 -19.37 2.45
CA ALA A 18 -4.63 -18.68 3.73
C ALA A 18 -5.96 -18.40 4.47
N PRO A 19 -7.11 -18.17 3.82
CA PRO A 19 -8.39 -18.08 4.52
C PRO A 19 -8.76 -19.34 5.30
N ALA A 20 -8.32 -20.52 4.86
CA ALA A 20 -8.63 -21.80 5.51
C ALA A 20 -7.59 -22.15 6.59
N ASP A 21 -6.31 -21.89 6.34
CA ASP A 21 -5.20 -22.19 7.26
C ASP A 21 -4.06 -21.15 7.13
N PRO A 22 -4.20 -19.96 7.75
CA PRO A 22 -3.19 -18.93 7.63
C PRO A 22 -1.87 -19.32 8.32
N ASP A 23 -1.92 -20.10 9.40
CA ASP A 23 -0.72 -20.51 10.15
C ASP A 23 0.13 -21.52 9.36
N GLY A 24 -0.50 -22.51 8.71
CA GLY A 24 0.21 -23.48 7.86
C GLY A 24 0.73 -22.86 6.57
N VAL A 25 -0.06 -21.98 5.94
CA VAL A 25 0.27 -21.37 4.64
C VAL A 25 1.33 -20.27 4.77
N LEU A 26 1.23 -19.42 5.81
CA LEU A 26 2.10 -18.27 6.01
C LEU A 26 3.23 -18.55 7.02
N ARG A 27 3.60 -19.82 7.21
CA ARG A 27 4.72 -20.20 8.06
C ARG A 27 6.07 -19.64 7.54
N PRO A 28 7.00 -19.23 8.42
CA PRO A 28 8.26 -18.61 8.02
C PRO A 28 9.16 -19.44 7.09
N ASP A 29 9.05 -20.77 7.14
CA ASP A 29 9.83 -21.71 6.33
C ASP A 29 9.08 -22.22 5.07
N GLY A 30 7.91 -21.63 4.79
CA GLY A 30 7.09 -21.96 3.63
C GLY A 30 7.47 -21.18 2.35
N PRO A 31 6.78 -21.45 1.22
CA PRO A 31 7.05 -20.81 -0.07
C PRO A 31 6.94 -19.27 -0.07
N VAL A 32 6.07 -18.72 0.80
CA VAL A 32 5.91 -17.28 1.02
C VAL A 32 6.45 -16.81 2.37
N GLY A 33 7.37 -17.58 2.99
CA GLY A 33 7.94 -17.27 4.30
C GLY A 33 8.65 -15.91 4.37
N TRP A 34 9.05 -15.35 3.22
CA TRP A 34 9.56 -13.99 3.10
C TRP A 34 8.56 -12.91 3.55
N LEU A 35 7.25 -13.16 3.47
CA LEU A 35 6.20 -12.23 3.90
C LEU A 35 6.23 -12.13 5.42
N THR A 36 6.18 -13.29 6.07
CA THR A 36 6.20 -13.42 7.53
C THR A 36 7.49 -12.85 8.11
N ALA A 37 8.63 -13.17 7.51
CA ALA A 37 9.93 -12.66 7.94
C ALA A 37 10.03 -11.12 7.85
N GLN A 38 9.32 -10.49 6.90
CA GLN A 38 9.29 -9.03 6.80
C GLN A 38 8.36 -8.40 7.83
N ILE A 39 7.17 -8.96 8.05
CA ILE A 39 6.25 -8.49 9.10
C ILE A 39 6.93 -8.57 10.48
N ASP A 40 7.70 -9.64 10.73
CA ASP A 40 8.47 -9.78 11.97
C ASP A 40 9.55 -8.72 12.12
N ALA A 41 10.28 -8.44 11.04
CA ALA A 41 11.31 -7.41 11.04
C ALA A 41 10.70 -6.02 11.29
N ASP A 42 9.57 -5.70 10.64
CA ASP A 42 8.87 -4.44 10.82
C ASP A 42 8.26 -4.30 12.21
N ARG A 43 7.75 -5.39 12.80
CA ARG A 43 7.33 -5.41 14.19
C ARG A 43 8.51 -5.13 15.12
N ALA A 44 9.61 -5.85 14.96
CA ALA A 44 10.78 -5.71 15.82
C ALA A 44 11.39 -4.30 15.76
N ARG A 45 11.25 -3.61 14.61
CA ARG A 45 11.71 -2.24 14.39
C ARG A 45 10.70 -1.16 14.77
N GLY A 46 9.47 -1.53 15.12
CA GLY A 46 8.39 -0.57 15.39
C GLY A 46 8.02 0.26 14.15
N THR A 47 8.00 -0.37 12.97
CA THR A 47 7.62 0.30 11.70
C THR A 47 6.11 0.56 11.62
N PHE A 48 5.29 -0.32 12.19
CA PHE A 48 3.82 -0.15 12.20
C PHE A 48 3.41 1.05 13.08
N GLY A 49 2.33 1.73 12.69
CA GLY A 49 1.88 2.99 13.29
C GLY A 49 2.44 4.25 12.61
N ARG A 50 3.39 4.10 11.68
CA ARG A 50 3.91 5.20 10.84
C ARG A 50 2.99 5.56 9.69
N TRP A 51 2.06 4.67 9.35
CA TRP A 51 1.03 4.87 8.34
C TRP A 51 -0.28 5.27 9.02
N ALA A 52 -1.20 5.85 8.26
CA ALA A 52 -2.54 6.16 8.76
C ALA A 52 -3.36 4.87 8.97
N ARG A 53 -4.62 5.00 9.40
CA ARG A 53 -5.53 3.86 9.49
C ARG A 53 -6.23 3.61 8.15
N SER A 54 -6.52 2.35 7.85
CA SER A 54 -7.28 1.96 6.66
C SER A 54 -8.30 0.88 6.99
N THR A 55 -9.36 0.79 6.20
CA THR A 55 -10.27 -0.37 6.15
C THR A 55 -9.83 -1.34 5.06
N VAL A 56 -10.09 -2.64 5.26
CA VAL A 56 -9.94 -3.68 4.21
C VAL A 56 -11.23 -3.90 3.40
N VAL A 57 -12.25 -3.06 3.60
CA VAL A 57 -13.45 -3.06 2.74
C VAL A 57 -13.18 -2.11 1.56
N ASP A 58 -13.34 -2.60 0.34
CA ASP A 58 -13.16 -1.77 -0.86
C ASP A 58 -14.28 -0.74 -0.99
N GLU A 59 -13.90 0.52 -1.20
CA GLU A 59 -14.85 1.63 -1.32
C GLU A 59 -15.79 1.55 -2.55
N HIS A 60 -15.43 0.80 -3.60
CA HIS A 60 -16.24 0.69 -4.81
C HIS A 60 -17.19 -0.50 -4.75
N THR A 61 -16.76 -1.63 -4.19
CA THR A 61 -17.59 -2.84 -4.11
C THR A 61 -18.34 -2.97 -2.79
N GLY A 62 -17.89 -2.29 -1.73
CA GLY A 62 -18.40 -2.48 -0.37
C GLY A 62 -18.06 -3.85 0.22
N THR A 63 -17.17 -4.62 -0.42
CA THR A 63 -16.79 -5.98 0.00
C THR A 63 -15.38 -6.01 0.58
N PRO A 64 -15.09 -6.91 1.54
CA PRO A 64 -13.73 -7.12 2.02
C PRO A 64 -12.79 -7.56 0.90
N VAL A 65 -11.62 -6.91 0.77
CA VAL A 65 -10.53 -7.35 -0.11
C VAL A 65 -9.59 -8.34 0.57
N LEU A 66 -9.76 -8.52 1.88
CA LEU A 66 -9.00 -9.46 2.68
C LEU A 66 -9.96 -10.21 3.59
N ASP A 67 -9.78 -11.53 3.66
CA ASP A 67 -10.53 -12.37 4.57
C ASP A 67 -10.27 -11.99 6.03
N ARG A 68 -11.28 -12.14 6.89
CA ARG A 68 -11.21 -11.78 8.30
C ARG A 68 -10.16 -12.59 9.06
N ALA A 69 -10.04 -13.89 8.80
CA ALA A 69 -9.05 -14.74 9.47
C ALA A 69 -7.63 -14.36 9.07
N VAL A 70 -7.42 -14.04 7.78
CA VAL A 70 -6.14 -13.56 7.26
C VAL A 70 -5.76 -12.20 7.85
N LEU A 71 -6.70 -11.24 7.91
CA LEU A 71 -6.42 -9.94 8.55
C LEU A 71 -6.05 -10.12 10.03
N ALA A 72 -6.82 -10.94 10.76
CA ALA A 72 -6.56 -11.19 12.16
C ALA A 72 -5.18 -11.84 12.37
N TRP A 73 -4.77 -12.74 11.47
CA TRP A 73 -3.43 -13.33 11.48
C TRP A 73 -2.34 -12.28 11.28
N LEU A 74 -2.48 -11.43 10.25
CA LEU A 74 -1.53 -10.34 9.97
C LEU A 74 -1.40 -9.39 11.16
N GLN A 75 -2.53 -8.99 11.77
CA GLN A 75 -2.54 -8.10 12.94
C GLN A 75 -1.82 -8.72 14.14
N ARG A 76 -2.14 -9.99 14.48
CA ARG A 76 -1.45 -10.71 15.57
C ARG A 76 0.06 -10.77 15.32
N ARG A 77 0.47 -11.10 14.09
CA ARG A 77 1.89 -11.21 13.73
C ARG A 77 2.59 -9.84 13.84
N ALA A 78 1.97 -8.79 13.31
CA ALA A 78 2.46 -7.41 13.37
C ALA A 78 2.45 -6.82 14.80
N GLY A 79 1.71 -7.41 15.74
CA GLY A 79 1.58 -6.90 17.11
C GLY A 79 0.58 -5.76 17.23
N LEU A 80 -0.37 -5.73 16.31
CA LEU A 80 -1.43 -4.73 16.25
C LEU A 80 -2.71 -5.29 16.89
N PRO A 81 -3.63 -4.41 17.33
CA PRO A 81 -4.96 -4.81 17.75
C PRO A 81 -5.66 -5.64 16.66
N VAL A 82 -6.35 -6.71 17.08
CA VAL A 82 -7.16 -7.52 16.18
C VAL A 82 -8.51 -6.85 16.02
N GLU A 83 -8.69 -6.19 14.89
CA GLU A 83 -9.88 -5.40 14.57
C GLU A 83 -10.33 -5.71 13.13
N PHE A 84 -11.64 -5.63 12.89
CA PHE A 84 -12.18 -5.71 11.55
C PHE A 84 -13.29 -4.67 11.37
N PRO A 85 -13.31 -3.91 10.26
CA PRO A 85 -12.44 -4.05 9.09
C PRO A 85 -11.17 -3.18 9.13
N GLY A 86 -10.89 -2.50 10.25
CA GLY A 86 -9.79 -1.53 10.34
C GLY A 86 -8.44 -2.12 10.72
N THR A 87 -7.35 -1.52 10.22
CA THR A 87 -5.96 -1.81 10.62
C THR A 87 -5.02 -0.66 10.24
N ASP A 88 -3.72 -0.80 10.53
CA ASP A 88 -2.65 0.05 10.01
C ASP A 88 -2.61 0.00 8.47
N ALA A 89 -2.55 1.15 7.81
CA ALA A 89 -2.62 1.21 6.34
C ALA A 89 -1.39 0.59 5.67
N GLY A 90 -0.21 0.62 6.32
CA GLY A 90 0.97 -0.11 5.86
C GLY A 90 0.72 -1.61 5.88
N LEU A 91 0.16 -2.15 6.97
CA LEU A 91 -0.22 -3.56 7.04
C LEU A 91 -1.26 -3.92 5.96
N ALA A 92 -2.32 -3.13 5.79
CA ALA A 92 -3.37 -3.40 4.81
C ALA A 92 -2.88 -3.30 3.35
N HIS A 93 -2.34 -2.15 2.96
CA HIS A 93 -2.04 -1.85 1.56
C HIS A 93 -0.73 -2.47 1.09
N VAL A 94 0.27 -2.67 1.97
CA VAL A 94 1.55 -3.27 1.58
C VAL A 94 1.51 -4.79 1.71
N TYR A 95 1.13 -5.32 2.87
CA TYR A 95 1.14 -6.77 3.11
C TYR A 95 -0.20 -7.44 2.81
N GLY A 96 -1.31 -6.87 3.27
CA GLY A 96 -2.64 -7.44 3.06
C GLY A 96 -3.00 -7.59 1.58
N TYR A 97 -2.65 -6.60 0.76
CA TYR A 97 -2.96 -6.63 -0.68
C TYR A 97 -2.26 -7.75 -1.44
N LEU A 98 -1.11 -8.25 -0.95
CA LEU A 98 -0.43 -9.40 -1.54
C LEU A 98 -1.27 -10.68 -1.42
N LEU A 99 -2.11 -10.76 -0.39
CA LEU A 99 -3.01 -11.88 -0.11
C LEU A 99 -4.45 -11.62 -0.60
N SER A 100 -4.73 -10.48 -1.23
CA SER A 100 -6.05 -10.15 -1.77
C SER A 100 -6.28 -10.86 -3.11
N THR A 101 -7.30 -11.72 -3.18
CA THR A 101 -7.79 -12.34 -4.43
C THR A 101 -8.92 -11.56 -5.09
N ALA A 102 -9.39 -10.49 -4.46
CA ALA A 102 -10.47 -9.66 -4.99
C ALA A 102 -10.07 -8.99 -6.31
N ALA A 103 -10.81 -9.30 -7.37
CA ALA A 103 -10.76 -8.57 -8.63
C ALA A 103 -11.46 -7.22 -8.46
N THR A 104 -10.81 -6.15 -8.92
CA THR A 104 -11.41 -4.82 -8.97
C THR A 104 -11.55 -4.40 -10.44
N PRO A 105 -12.31 -3.34 -10.76
CA PRO A 105 -12.33 -2.78 -12.11
C PRO A 105 -10.94 -2.37 -12.65
N PHE A 106 -9.93 -2.29 -11.77
CA PHE A 106 -8.57 -1.86 -12.09
C PHE A 106 -7.53 -3.00 -12.02
N GLY A 107 -7.96 -4.25 -12.00
CA GLY A 107 -7.09 -5.43 -11.83
C GLY A 107 -7.02 -5.93 -10.38
N LEU A 108 -6.03 -6.76 -10.06
CA LEU A 108 -5.84 -7.26 -8.70
C LEU A 108 -5.12 -6.22 -7.85
N LYS A 109 -5.51 -6.07 -6.58
CA LYS A 109 -4.85 -5.14 -5.66
C LYS A 109 -3.34 -5.46 -5.49
N ARG A 110 -2.95 -6.73 -5.60
CA ARG A 110 -1.55 -7.20 -5.51
C ARG A 110 -0.66 -6.67 -6.64
N ASP A 111 -1.24 -6.37 -7.80
CA ASP A 111 -0.52 -5.93 -9.01
C ASP A 111 0.25 -4.63 -8.79
N ARG A 112 -0.14 -3.85 -7.76
CA ARG A 112 0.59 -2.67 -7.31
C ARG A 112 2.04 -2.97 -6.94
N TRP A 113 2.30 -4.15 -6.39
CA TRP A 113 3.62 -4.55 -5.90
C TRP A 113 4.32 -5.53 -6.83
N THR A 114 3.55 -6.31 -7.60
CA THR A 114 4.09 -7.38 -8.46
C THR A 114 4.21 -6.98 -9.92
N GLY A 115 3.46 -5.97 -10.38
CA GLY A 115 3.37 -5.56 -11.78
C GLY A 115 4.49 -4.65 -12.28
N GLY A 116 5.33 -4.10 -11.39
CA GLY A 116 6.53 -3.33 -11.76
C GLY A 116 6.27 -1.92 -12.33
N ALA A 117 5.02 -1.49 -12.46
CA ALA A 117 4.67 -0.18 -13.03
C ALA A 117 4.92 0.99 -12.07
N LEU A 118 4.99 0.72 -10.77
CA LEU A 118 5.14 1.75 -9.75
C LEU A 118 6.59 2.25 -9.64
N GLU A 119 7.59 1.37 -9.75
CA GLU A 119 9.00 1.75 -9.71
C GLU A 119 9.39 2.83 -10.73
N PRO A 120 9.12 2.70 -12.04
CA PRO A 120 9.50 3.73 -13.00
C PRO A 120 8.76 5.04 -12.73
N ALA A 121 7.48 5.00 -12.33
CA ALA A 121 6.73 6.22 -12.00
C ALA A 121 7.34 7.01 -10.83
N LEU A 122 7.97 6.30 -9.88
CA LEU A 122 8.70 6.85 -8.72
C LEU A 122 10.19 7.09 -8.99
N GLY A 123 10.70 6.79 -10.19
CA GLY A 123 12.12 6.93 -10.53
C GLY A 123 13.02 5.92 -9.83
N LEU A 124 12.48 4.75 -9.48
CA LEU A 124 13.19 3.68 -8.80
C LEU A 124 13.70 2.63 -9.79
N GLU A 125 14.77 1.94 -9.40
CA GLU A 125 15.31 0.83 -10.16
C GLU A 125 14.30 -0.34 -10.26
N PRO A 126 14.25 -1.06 -11.39
CA PRO A 126 13.34 -2.20 -11.56
C PRO A 126 13.52 -3.26 -10.47
N GLY A 127 12.42 -3.64 -9.82
CA GLY A 127 12.42 -4.61 -8.75
C GLY A 127 12.70 -4.03 -7.36
N HIS A 128 12.89 -2.71 -7.25
CA HIS A 128 13.03 -2.03 -5.97
C HIS A 128 11.79 -2.16 -5.09
N LEU A 129 10.60 -2.45 -5.62
CA LEU A 129 9.38 -2.64 -4.83
C LEU A 129 8.81 -4.06 -4.92
N LEU A 130 9.56 -5.01 -5.53
CA LEU A 130 9.14 -6.41 -5.52
C LEU A 130 9.15 -6.97 -4.09
N PRO A 131 8.08 -7.65 -3.66
CA PRO A 131 7.86 -8.00 -2.26
C PRO A 131 8.82 -9.08 -1.75
N TRP A 132 9.20 -10.04 -2.60
CA TRP A 132 10.16 -11.11 -2.27
C TRP A 132 11.63 -10.67 -2.32
N ARG A 133 11.92 -9.42 -2.71
CA ARG A 133 13.29 -8.88 -2.71
C ARG A 133 13.55 -8.09 -1.43
N ARG A 134 14.74 -8.28 -0.85
CA ARG A 134 15.21 -7.59 0.36
C ARG A 134 16.58 -6.93 0.15
N PRO A 135 16.70 -5.96 -0.77
CA PRO A 135 17.98 -5.28 -0.99
C PRO A 135 18.45 -4.64 0.33
N GLY A 136 19.70 -4.92 0.71
CA GLY A 136 20.25 -4.46 1.99
C GLY A 136 19.50 -4.96 3.23
N GLY A 137 18.74 -6.06 3.13
CA GLY A 137 17.96 -6.64 4.23
C GLY A 137 16.69 -5.86 4.60
N ARG A 138 16.36 -4.80 3.85
CA ARG A 138 15.21 -3.91 4.07
C ARG A 138 13.88 -4.59 3.72
N THR A 139 12.81 -4.25 4.44
CA THR A 139 11.46 -4.76 4.15
C THR A 139 10.80 -3.97 3.02
N LEU A 140 9.74 -4.51 2.44
CA LEU A 140 8.90 -3.78 1.49
C LEU A 140 8.28 -2.54 2.13
N LEU A 141 7.71 -2.66 3.34
CA LEU A 141 7.08 -1.53 4.02
C LEU A 141 8.08 -0.39 4.25
N GLU A 142 9.30 -0.69 4.68
CA GLU A 142 10.37 0.31 4.82
C GLU A 142 10.70 1.01 3.50
N ARG A 143 10.93 0.23 2.44
CA ARG A 143 11.28 0.79 1.12
C ARG A 143 10.18 1.69 0.57
N VAL A 144 8.92 1.26 0.70
CA VAL A 144 7.78 2.08 0.29
C VAL A 144 7.69 3.34 1.14
N THR A 145 7.80 3.21 2.47
CA THR A 145 7.71 4.33 3.42
C THR A 145 8.73 5.42 3.11
N ASP A 146 10.00 5.04 2.88
CA ASP A 146 11.09 5.97 2.56
C ASP A 146 10.84 6.77 1.28
N VAL A 147 10.09 6.20 0.33
CA VAL A 147 9.78 6.87 -0.94
C VAL A 147 8.55 7.76 -0.79
N VAL A 148 7.49 7.29 -0.13
CA VAL A 148 6.20 7.99 -0.11
C VAL A 148 6.12 9.11 0.94
N VAL A 149 6.83 8.98 2.07
CA VAL A 149 6.78 10.00 3.13
C VAL A 149 7.37 11.33 2.65
N PRO A 150 8.56 11.39 2.02
CA PRO A 150 9.09 12.65 1.50
C PRO A 150 8.17 13.28 0.45
N LEU A 151 7.61 12.47 -0.46
CA LEU A 151 6.70 12.95 -1.51
C LEU A 151 5.43 13.60 -0.93
N LEU A 152 4.93 13.11 0.20
CA LEU A 152 3.78 13.68 0.89
C LEU A 152 4.16 14.89 1.75
N ALA A 153 5.29 14.83 2.46
CA ALA A 153 5.72 15.86 3.39
C ALA A 153 6.12 17.15 2.66
N ASP A 154 6.94 17.01 1.61
CA ASP A 154 7.45 18.11 0.79
C ASP A 154 7.34 17.73 -0.69
N PRO A 155 6.13 17.84 -1.29
CA PRO A 155 5.92 17.48 -2.68
C PRO A 155 6.84 18.31 -3.60
N PRO A 156 7.55 17.68 -4.56
CA PRO A 156 8.46 18.41 -5.43
C PRO A 156 7.68 19.42 -6.29
N ALA A 157 8.29 20.56 -6.62
CA ALA A 157 7.66 21.59 -7.46
C ALA A 157 7.18 21.08 -8.83
N GLY A 158 7.77 19.97 -9.32
CA GLY A 158 7.37 19.27 -10.54
C GLY A 158 6.29 18.22 -10.37
N ALA A 159 5.66 18.09 -9.19
CA ALA A 159 4.51 17.20 -9.01
C ALA A 159 3.37 17.60 -9.96
N LEU A 160 2.72 16.60 -10.56
CA LEU A 160 1.64 16.80 -11.52
C LEU A 160 0.34 17.26 -10.87
N LEU A 161 0.16 16.92 -9.60
CA LEU A 161 -0.94 17.35 -8.75
C LEU A 161 -0.46 17.36 -7.31
N VAL A 162 -0.81 18.41 -6.58
CA VAL A 162 -0.77 18.46 -5.12
C VAL A 162 -2.11 19.03 -4.69
N ARG A 163 -2.81 18.30 -3.83
CA ARG A 163 -4.13 18.67 -3.36
C ARG A 163 -4.28 18.27 -1.90
N ASP A 164 -4.74 19.22 -1.09
CA ASP A 164 -5.03 19.02 0.32
C ASP A 164 -6.54 19.17 0.56
N ASP A 165 -7.16 18.11 1.07
CA ASP A 165 -8.55 18.11 1.51
C ASP A 165 -8.58 18.20 3.05
N PRO A 166 -9.06 19.32 3.64
CA PRO A 166 -9.09 19.47 5.10
C PRO A 166 -9.91 18.37 5.76
N VAL A 167 -9.42 17.84 6.89
CA VAL A 167 -10.19 16.90 7.70
C VAL A 167 -11.03 17.69 8.72
N PRO A 168 -12.37 17.67 8.61
CA PRO A 168 -13.24 18.48 9.47
C PRO A 168 -12.99 18.25 10.96
N GLY A 169 -12.89 19.34 11.73
CA GLY A 169 -12.67 19.27 13.18
C GLY A 169 -11.23 18.98 13.62
N THR A 170 -10.28 18.95 12.68
CA THR A 170 -8.85 18.72 12.98
C THR A 170 -7.96 19.76 12.30
N ALA A 171 -6.67 19.78 12.65
CA ALA A 171 -5.65 20.54 11.94
C ALA A 171 -4.98 19.72 10.81
N ASP A 172 -5.45 18.51 10.55
CA ASP A 172 -4.91 17.61 9.54
C ASP A 172 -5.61 17.83 8.18
N ALA A 173 -4.93 17.42 7.11
CA ALA A 173 -5.47 17.36 5.75
C ALA A 173 -5.12 16.01 5.10
N LEU A 174 -6.02 15.52 4.26
CA LEU A 174 -5.77 14.40 3.37
C LEU A 174 -5.10 14.93 2.11
N ARG A 175 -3.82 14.60 1.94
CA ARG A 175 -3.00 15.05 0.81
C ARG A 175 -2.96 14.00 -0.27
N THR A 176 -3.26 14.43 -1.49
CA THR A 176 -3.04 13.69 -2.74
C THR A 176 -1.88 14.32 -3.49
N VAL A 177 -0.84 13.53 -3.79
CA VAL A 177 0.28 13.93 -4.64
C VAL A 177 0.32 12.99 -5.84
N VAL A 178 0.42 13.55 -7.04
CA VAL A 178 0.70 12.75 -8.25
C VAL A 178 2.10 13.09 -8.72
N HIS A 179 3.00 12.13 -8.58
CA HIS A 179 4.40 12.25 -8.99
C HIS A 179 4.63 11.53 -10.33
N ARG A 180 5.61 12.01 -11.10
CA ARG A 180 6.08 11.35 -12.31
C ARG A 180 7.59 11.58 -12.43
N ALA A 181 8.36 10.50 -12.52
CA ALA A 181 9.76 10.56 -12.89
C ALA A 181 9.94 11.02 -14.35
N GLN A 182 11.07 11.64 -14.64
CA GLN A 182 11.37 12.14 -15.99
C GLN A 182 11.36 11.01 -17.03
N GLY A 183 10.75 11.27 -18.18
CA GLY A 183 10.71 10.33 -19.31
C GLY A 183 9.67 9.20 -19.19
N VAL A 184 8.83 9.19 -18.15
CA VAL A 184 7.81 8.15 -17.94
C VAL A 184 6.42 8.67 -18.34
N GLY A 185 5.65 7.85 -19.07
CA GLY A 185 4.31 8.23 -19.55
C GLY A 185 3.24 8.26 -18.44
N GLY A 186 3.31 7.34 -17.48
CA GLY A 186 2.41 7.27 -16.32
C GLY A 186 2.86 8.14 -15.14
N GLY A 187 2.17 8.01 -14.01
CA GLY A 187 2.53 8.63 -12.73
C GLY A 187 2.24 7.70 -11.55
N ALA A 188 2.60 8.15 -10.35
CA ALA A 188 2.28 7.50 -9.09
C ALA A 188 1.41 8.44 -8.26
N LEU A 189 0.22 7.98 -7.88
CA LEU A 189 -0.58 8.67 -6.87
C LEU A 189 -0.10 8.21 -5.50
N VAL A 190 0.24 9.18 -4.65
CA VAL A 190 0.56 9.01 -3.25
C VAL A 190 -0.49 9.73 -2.43
N TYR A 191 -1.08 9.04 -1.47
CA TYR A 191 -2.15 9.58 -0.62
C TYR A 191 -1.82 9.34 0.85
N GLY A 192 -2.06 10.35 1.68
CA GLY A 192 -1.80 10.26 3.10
C GLY A 192 -2.38 11.42 3.90
N LEU A 193 -2.32 11.28 5.22
CA LEU A 193 -2.69 12.32 6.17
C LEU A 193 -1.46 13.17 6.49
N VAL A 194 -1.60 14.50 6.42
CA VAL A 194 -0.54 15.46 6.76
C VAL A 194 -1.08 16.47 7.76
N GLY A 195 -0.26 16.87 8.72
CA GLY A 195 -0.64 17.87 9.72
C GLY A 195 0.42 18.03 10.81
N PRO A 196 0.09 18.70 11.93
CA PRO A 196 1.03 18.93 13.02
C PRO A 196 1.63 17.66 13.63
N GLY A 197 0.92 16.53 13.56
CA GLY A 197 1.39 15.21 13.99
C GLY A 197 2.34 14.53 12.99
N GLY A 198 2.70 15.19 11.89
CA GLY A 198 3.55 14.67 10.83
C GLY A 198 2.77 14.08 9.65
N THR A 199 3.50 13.34 8.81
CA THR A 199 3.00 12.73 7.57
C THR A 199 2.80 11.23 7.77
N ARG A 200 1.58 10.76 7.52
CA ARG A 200 1.17 9.36 7.66
C ARG A 200 0.61 8.86 6.33
N PRO A 201 1.37 8.06 5.55
CA PRO A 201 0.88 7.53 4.29
C PRO A 201 -0.32 6.61 4.48
N VAL A 202 -1.20 6.56 3.47
CA VAL A 202 -2.31 5.60 3.38
C VAL A 202 -2.03 4.60 2.27
N THR A 203 -1.72 5.09 1.07
CA THR A 203 -1.52 4.24 -0.11
C THR A 203 -0.65 4.92 -1.16
N VAL A 204 -0.06 4.09 -2.03
CA VAL A 204 0.56 4.50 -3.28
C VAL A 204 0.21 3.51 -4.39
N PHE A 205 -0.05 3.99 -5.62
CA PHE A 205 -0.30 3.12 -6.78
C PHE A 205 -0.05 3.86 -8.11
N PRO A 206 0.24 3.12 -9.20
CA PRO A 206 0.44 3.71 -10.52
C PRO A 206 -0.88 4.23 -11.10
N VAL A 207 -0.80 5.32 -11.86
CA VAL A 207 -1.92 5.96 -12.57
C VAL A 207 -1.48 6.37 -13.98
N ASP A 208 -2.42 6.50 -14.91
CA ASP A 208 -2.17 7.03 -16.26
C ASP A 208 -1.64 8.48 -16.21
N ALA A 209 -2.18 9.30 -15.31
CA ALA A 209 -1.81 10.71 -15.16
C ALA A 209 -1.88 11.51 -16.48
N SER A 210 -2.84 11.19 -17.35
CA SER A 210 -3.17 12.05 -18.49
C SER A 210 -3.70 13.42 -18.02
N PRO A 211 -3.61 14.47 -18.85
CA PRO A 211 -4.15 15.78 -18.51
C PRO A 211 -5.64 15.75 -18.15
N ARG A 212 -6.42 14.85 -18.76
CA ARG A 212 -7.83 14.65 -18.42
C ARG A 212 -7.98 14.08 -17.02
N TRP A 213 -7.29 12.97 -16.73
CA TRP A 213 -7.35 12.31 -15.43
C TRP A 213 -6.90 13.24 -14.29
N LEU A 214 -5.85 14.05 -14.52
CA LEU A 214 -5.37 15.03 -13.54
C LEU A 214 -6.41 16.12 -13.24
N ARG A 215 -7.10 16.64 -14.29
CA ARG A 215 -8.18 17.63 -14.09
C ARG A 215 -9.36 17.02 -13.33
N GLU A 216 -9.78 15.82 -13.70
CA GLU A 216 -10.89 15.12 -13.04
C GLU A 216 -10.56 14.81 -11.57
N THR A 217 -9.35 14.34 -11.29
CA THR A 217 -8.88 14.08 -9.91
C THR A 217 -8.76 15.38 -9.10
N GLY A 218 -8.23 16.44 -9.72
CA GLY A 218 -8.11 17.76 -9.12
C GLY A 218 -9.46 18.42 -8.79
N SER A 219 -10.53 18.07 -9.51
CA SER A 219 -11.87 18.66 -9.32
C SER A 219 -12.82 17.86 -8.44
N LEU A 220 -12.41 16.69 -7.92
CA LEU A 220 -13.24 15.90 -7.01
C LEU A 220 -13.66 16.72 -5.79
N LEU A 221 -14.81 16.42 -5.19
CA LEU A 221 -15.17 17.03 -3.89
C LEU A 221 -14.27 16.48 -2.77
N PRO A 222 -13.94 17.29 -1.75
CA PRO A 222 -13.19 16.82 -0.58
C PRO A 222 -13.92 15.67 0.10
N ALA A 223 -13.23 14.53 0.22
CA ALA A 223 -13.75 13.35 0.89
C ALA A 223 -12.58 12.41 1.27
N PRO A 224 -12.73 11.59 2.32
CA PRO A 224 -11.87 10.42 2.55
C PRO A 224 -11.90 9.49 1.34
N ARG A 225 -10.72 9.00 0.92
CA ARG A 225 -10.55 8.12 -0.25
C ARG A 225 -9.59 6.99 0.04
N TYR A 226 -9.58 6.01 -0.86
CA TYR A 226 -8.64 4.91 -0.90
C TYR A 226 -8.61 4.12 0.41
N ASN A 227 -9.81 3.93 0.96
CA ASN A 227 -10.09 3.19 2.18
C ASN A 227 -9.47 3.78 3.47
N VAL A 228 -9.08 5.06 3.49
CA VAL A 228 -8.62 5.71 4.73
C VAL A 228 -9.72 5.70 5.81
N LEU A 229 -9.34 5.40 7.04
CA LEU A 229 -10.21 5.58 8.21
C LEU A 229 -9.78 6.84 8.95
N LEU A 230 -10.70 7.79 9.06
CA LEU A 230 -10.57 8.92 9.96
C LEU A 230 -11.11 8.50 11.33
N GLY A 231 -10.30 8.73 12.37
CA GLY A 231 -10.66 8.46 13.77
C GLY A 231 -11.30 9.67 14.42
#